data_AF-A0A1W1VES9-F1
#
_entry.id   AF-A0A1W1VES9-F1
#
_cell.length_a   1.000
_cell.length_b   1.000
_cell.length_c   1.000
_cell.angle_alpha   90.00
_cell.angle_beta   90.00
_cell.angle_gamma   90.00
#
_symmetry.space_group_name_H-M   'P 1'
#
loop_
_entity.id
_entity.type
_entity.pdbx_description
1 polymer ?
#
loop_
_entity_poly.entity_id
_entity_poly.type
_entity_poly.pdbx_seq_one_letter_code
_entity_poly.pdbx_strand_id
1 'polypeptide(L)'
;MSVWRKRKLKTYEDLPELRRQAFVDCIMKKSTEESIVGTFGSNVNQPLIYAYGLYPVPIEGLDSNIYAYGDYIGCDLIKSSIIYLKTEKCPLLFSSNMYVVEDFCPYIIKSLREETQKPVYVYNSEDGLRMELEAVYHREYSKEKHEWAIDEFKRIDTAIDKLHRSNLTGREIFLVEFFSRYLIDLEERREFLEETVSELTVDEIEKQVVPALCVGGIFRAIDKYMNTTRYILTEDVGSPKFACRGCFKGEIKFNY
;
A
#
# COMPACT_ATOMS: atom_id res chain seq x y z
N MET A 1 3.93 1.02 23.85
CA MET A 1 4.12 -0.31 23.24
C MET A 1 3.27 -0.39 22.00
N SER A 2 3.94 -0.45 20.84
CA SER A 2 3.35 -0.57 19.51
C SER A 2 2.51 -1.85 19.35
N VAL A 3 1.52 -1.84 18.45
CA VAL A 3 0.40 -2.80 18.46
C VAL A 3 0.82 -4.19 17.96
N TRP A 4 1.66 -4.25 16.93
CA TRP A 4 2.35 -5.47 16.48
C TRP A 4 3.17 -6.16 17.59
N ARG A 5 3.87 -5.41 18.45
CA ARG A 5 4.56 -5.96 19.65
C ARG A 5 3.59 -6.60 20.66
N LYS A 6 2.34 -6.14 20.74
CA LYS A 6 1.32 -6.73 21.62
C LYS A 6 0.72 -8.03 21.06
N ARG A 7 0.68 -8.18 19.74
CA ARG A 7 -0.01 -9.30 19.08
C ARG A 7 0.84 -10.54 18.87
N LYS A 8 2.17 -10.47 19.12
CA LYS A 8 3.10 -11.60 18.93
C LYS A 8 2.83 -12.31 17.60
N LEU A 9 2.90 -11.58 16.48
CA LEU A 9 2.85 -12.18 15.14
C LEU A 9 3.79 -13.38 15.13
N LYS A 10 3.25 -14.58 14.91
CA LYS A 10 4.01 -15.83 15.10
C LYS A 10 4.71 -16.24 13.82
N THR A 11 4.12 -15.87 12.69
CA THR A 11 4.60 -16.17 11.36
C THR A 11 4.33 -15.00 10.41
N TYR A 12 5.02 -14.96 9.27
CA TYR A 12 4.75 -13.97 8.23
C TYR A 12 3.33 -14.06 7.65
N GLU A 13 2.66 -15.22 7.76
CA GLU A 13 1.27 -15.39 7.33
C GLU A 13 0.26 -14.61 8.17
N ASP A 14 0.66 -14.16 9.37
CA ASP A 14 -0.19 -13.34 10.24
C ASP A 14 -0.18 -11.85 9.82
N LEU A 15 0.74 -11.43 8.94
CA LEU A 15 0.91 -10.03 8.53
C LEU A 15 -0.31 -9.36 7.87
N PRO A 16 -1.21 -10.06 7.16
CA PRO A 16 -2.48 -9.46 6.73
C PRO A 16 -3.31 -8.85 7.87
N GLU A 17 -3.08 -9.24 9.12
CA GLU A 17 -3.73 -8.64 10.29
C GLU A 17 -3.31 -7.18 10.51
N LEU A 18 -2.15 -6.74 10.01
CA LEU A 18 -1.74 -5.33 10.04
C LEU A 18 -2.74 -4.43 9.29
N ARG A 19 -3.31 -4.91 8.17
CA ARG A 19 -4.37 -4.20 7.45
C ARG A 19 -5.64 -4.05 8.29
N ARG A 20 -6.00 -5.09 9.04
CA ARG A 20 -7.16 -5.01 9.94
C ARG A 20 -6.91 -4.06 11.11
N GLN A 21 -5.67 -3.96 11.58
CA GLN A 21 -5.31 -2.98 12.59
C GLN A 21 -5.38 -1.55 12.04
N ALA A 22 -4.88 -1.32 10.83
CA ALA A 22 -5.01 -0.03 10.14
C ALA A 22 -6.47 0.42 10.03
N PHE A 23 -7.44 -0.50 9.92
CA PHE A 23 -8.86 -0.14 9.96
C PHE A 23 -9.24 0.57 11.26
N VAL A 24 -8.78 0.07 12.40
CA VAL A 24 -9.05 0.65 13.71
C VAL A 24 -8.33 1.99 13.84
N ASP A 25 -7.05 2.04 13.48
CA ASP A 25 -6.23 3.24 13.62
C ASP A 25 -6.77 4.38 12.74
N CYS A 26 -7.16 4.09 11.50
CA CYS A 26 -7.78 5.04 10.60
C CYS A 26 -9.14 5.53 11.09
N ILE A 27 -9.98 4.68 11.71
CA ILE A 27 -11.25 5.13 12.30
C ILE A 27 -10.99 6.08 13.47
N MET A 28 -10.07 5.70 14.37
CA MET A 28 -9.73 6.53 15.53
C MET A 28 -9.17 7.89 15.08
N LYS A 29 -8.21 7.90 14.16
CA LYS A 29 -7.64 9.13 13.60
C LYS A 29 -8.65 9.98 12.82
N LYS A 30 -9.56 9.36 12.07
CA LYS A 30 -10.66 10.07 11.42
C LYS A 30 -11.55 10.77 12.45
N SER A 31 -11.87 10.09 13.56
CA SER A 31 -12.75 10.65 14.59
C SER A 31 -12.12 11.80 15.40
N THR A 32 -10.78 11.85 15.49
CA THR A 32 -10.08 12.84 16.33
C THR A 32 -9.44 13.99 15.54
N GLU A 33 -8.90 13.71 14.35
CA GLU A 33 -7.97 14.63 13.66
C GLU A 33 -8.26 14.77 12.16
N GLU A 34 -9.10 13.93 11.57
CA GLU A 34 -9.34 13.86 10.12
C GLU A 34 -8.03 13.82 9.30
N SER A 35 -7.08 12.96 9.67
CA SER A 35 -5.69 13.02 9.19
C SER A 35 -5.31 11.95 8.16
N ILE A 36 -6.27 11.22 7.58
CA ILE A 36 -5.98 10.07 6.70
C ILE A 36 -6.04 10.45 5.22
N VAL A 37 -4.96 10.20 4.48
CA VAL A 37 -4.87 10.35 3.02
C VAL A 37 -4.84 8.96 2.39
N GLY A 38 -5.82 8.64 1.54
CA GLY A 38 -5.77 7.38 0.80
C GLY A 38 -4.80 7.47 -0.38
N THR A 39 -3.92 6.50 -0.55
CA THR A 39 -2.92 6.48 -1.62
C THR A 39 -3.07 5.27 -2.52
N PHE A 40 -2.85 5.47 -3.81
CA PHE A 40 -2.82 4.40 -4.81
C PHE A 40 -1.61 4.57 -5.73
N GLY A 41 -0.79 3.52 -5.85
CA GLY A 41 0.52 3.55 -6.51
C GLY A 41 1.67 3.69 -5.51
N SER A 42 2.87 3.33 -5.96
CA SER A 42 4.07 3.30 -5.11
C SER A 42 4.92 4.57 -5.20
N ASN A 43 4.75 5.40 -6.24
CA ASN A 43 5.59 6.61 -6.43
C ASN A 43 4.98 7.90 -5.86
N VAL A 44 3.89 7.81 -5.10
CA VAL A 44 3.34 8.96 -4.38
C VAL A 44 4.36 9.41 -3.31
N ASN A 45 4.72 10.69 -3.27
CA ASN A 45 5.63 11.23 -2.25
C ASN A 45 4.96 11.24 -0.86
N GLN A 46 5.07 10.13 -0.15
CA GLN A 46 4.55 9.94 1.21
C GLN A 46 5.27 10.80 2.26
N PRO A 47 6.61 11.01 2.23
CA PRO A 47 7.26 11.96 3.15
C PRO A 47 6.60 13.34 3.17
N LEU A 48 6.20 13.84 2.01
CA LEU A 48 5.50 15.12 1.90
C LEU A 48 4.11 15.09 2.57
N ILE A 49 3.40 13.96 2.53
CA ILE A 49 2.13 13.80 3.25
C ILE A 49 2.36 13.86 4.78
N TYR A 50 3.39 13.17 5.28
CA TYR A 50 3.76 13.23 6.70
C TYR A 50 4.20 14.63 7.16
N ALA A 51 4.74 15.46 6.26
CA ALA A 51 5.10 16.85 6.56
C ALA A 51 3.93 17.70 7.06
N TYR A 52 2.69 17.36 6.68
CA TYR A 52 1.46 18.00 7.15
C TYR A 52 0.85 17.30 8.39
N GLY A 53 1.58 16.35 8.99
CA GLY A 53 1.07 15.51 10.07
C GLY A 53 -0.10 14.60 9.65
N LEU A 54 -0.14 14.24 8.37
CA LEU A 54 -1.14 13.35 7.78
C LEU A 54 -0.55 11.95 7.60
N TYR A 55 -1.44 10.96 7.47
CA TYR A 55 -1.10 9.56 7.42
C TYR A 55 -1.53 8.97 6.06
N PRO A 56 -0.58 8.65 5.16
CA PRO A 56 -0.89 7.96 3.91
C PRO A 56 -1.26 6.50 4.20
N VAL A 57 -2.31 6.00 3.55
CA VAL A 57 -2.71 4.59 3.67
C VAL A 57 -3.07 4.01 2.31
N PRO A 58 -2.58 2.80 1.96
CA PRO A 58 -2.95 2.14 0.71
C PRO A 58 -4.44 1.83 0.66
N ILE A 59 -5.10 2.12 -0.47
CA ILE A 59 -6.55 1.94 -0.64
C ILE A 59 -6.95 0.77 -1.53
N GLU A 60 -6.00 -0.07 -1.94
CA GLU A 60 -6.28 -1.21 -2.82
C GLU A 60 -7.22 -2.23 -2.16
N GLY A 61 -8.23 -2.67 -2.92
CA GLY A 61 -8.95 -3.90 -2.65
C GLY A 61 -8.02 -5.11 -2.82
N LEU A 62 -8.13 -6.10 -1.93
CA LEU A 62 -7.20 -7.25 -1.90
C LEU A 62 -7.90 -8.61 -2.05
N ASP A 63 -9.22 -8.64 -2.14
CA ASP A 63 -9.96 -9.90 -2.17
C ASP A 63 -11.30 -9.79 -2.90
N SER A 64 -11.76 -10.93 -3.40
CA SER A 64 -13.01 -11.07 -4.17
C SER A 64 -14.24 -11.35 -3.31
N ASN A 65 -14.13 -11.50 -1.98
CA ASN A 65 -15.31 -11.75 -1.13
C ASN A 65 -16.29 -10.58 -1.16
N ILE A 66 -15.78 -9.37 -1.41
CA ILE A 66 -16.61 -8.17 -1.52
C ILE A 66 -17.58 -8.23 -2.71
N TYR A 67 -17.33 -9.10 -3.70
CA TYR A 67 -18.21 -9.27 -4.88
C TYR A 67 -19.57 -9.85 -4.51
N ALA A 68 -19.72 -10.47 -3.34
CA ALA A 68 -21.02 -10.90 -2.83
C ALA A 68 -21.94 -9.71 -2.45
N TYR A 69 -21.38 -8.51 -2.28
CA TYR A 69 -22.10 -7.32 -1.82
C TYR A 69 -22.34 -6.29 -2.92
N GLY A 70 -21.91 -6.56 -4.16
CA GLY A 70 -22.12 -5.67 -5.28
C GLY A 70 -21.38 -6.11 -6.54
N ASP A 71 -21.61 -5.39 -7.63
CA ASP A 71 -20.91 -5.58 -8.89
C ASP A 71 -20.40 -4.25 -9.43
N TYR A 72 -19.29 -4.30 -10.16
CA TYR A 72 -18.68 -3.14 -10.80
C TYR A 72 -17.85 -3.58 -11.99
N ILE A 73 -17.89 -2.81 -13.08
CA ILE A 73 -17.14 -3.10 -14.30
C ILE A 73 -15.72 -2.56 -14.14
N GLY A 74 -14.73 -3.45 -14.23
CA GLY A 74 -13.32 -3.10 -14.14
C GLY A 74 -12.45 -4.34 -13.99
N CYS A 75 -11.13 -4.14 -13.86
CA CYS A 75 -10.25 -5.22 -13.40
C CYS A 75 -10.56 -5.57 -11.94
N ASP A 76 -10.11 -6.74 -11.46
CA ASP A 76 -10.44 -7.21 -10.11
C ASP A 76 -10.04 -6.20 -9.00
N LEU A 77 -8.92 -5.49 -9.18
CA LEU A 77 -8.54 -4.42 -8.24
C LEU A 77 -9.58 -3.29 -8.23
N ILE A 78 -9.97 -2.78 -9.39
CA ILE A 78 -10.93 -1.66 -9.49
C ILE A 78 -12.28 -2.13 -8.96
N LYS A 79 -12.73 -3.31 -9.40
CA LYS A 79 -13.99 -3.90 -8.98
C LYS A 79 -14.05 -4.03 -7.45
N SER A 80 -13.06 -4.66 -6.83
CA SER A 80 -13.02 -4.81 -5.37
C SER A 80 -12.94 -3.46 -4.65
N SER A 81 -12.04 -2.57 -5.05
CA SER A 81 -11.85 -1.25 -4.42
C SER A 81 -13.12 -0.41 -4.47
N ILE A 82 -13.81 -0.40 -5.62
CA ILE A 82 -15.02 0.40 -5.81
C ILE A 82 -16.22 -0.21 -5.09
N ILE A 83 -16.38 -1.54 -5.07
CA ILE A 83 -17.46 -2.13 -4.27
C ILE A 83 -17.22 -1.85 -2.78
N TYR A 84 -15.97 -1.97 -2.30
CA TYR A 84 -15.62 -1.58 -0.93
C TYR A 84 -15.94 -0.12 -0.61
N LEU A 85 -15.68 0.79 -1.55
CA LEU A 85 -16.01 2.22 -1.45
C LEU A 85 -17.53 2.43 -1.37
N LYS A 86 -18.30 1.89 -2.33
CA LYS A 86 -19.75 2.10 -2.45
C LYS A 86 -20.55 1.45 -1.32
N THR A 87 -20.05 0.36 -0.77
CA THR A 87 -20.70 -0.36 0.34
C THR A 87 -20.25 0.15 1.71
N GLU A 88 -19.31 1.11 1.75
CA GLU A 88 -18.71 1.65 2.97
C GLU A 88 -18.11 0.55 3.89
N LYS A 89 -17.72 -0.59 3.31
CA LYS A 89 -17.21 -1.76 4.05
C LYS A 89 -15.70 -1.71 4.31
N CYS A 90 -14.98 -0.78 3.71
CA CYS A 90 -13.54 -0.60 3.92
C CYS A 90 -13.29 0.66 4.75
N PRO A 91 -12.89 0.50 6.03
CA PRO A 91 -12.56 1.63 6.89
C PRO A 91 -11.45 2.54 6.35
N LEU A 92 -10.50 2.01 5.57
CA LEU A 92 -9.43 2.81 4.98
C LEU A 92 -10.01 3.84 4.01
N LEU A 93 -10.81 3.37 3.04
CA LEU A 93 -11.50 4.21 2.07
C LEU A 93 -12.46 5.19 2.76
N PHE A 94 -13.22 4.72 3.75
CA PHE A 94 -14.17 5.56 4.49
C PHE A 94 -13.46 6.66 5.29
N SER A 95 -12.36 6.34 5.98
CA SER A 95 -11.62 7.28 6.81
C SER A 95 -10.79 8.30 6.03
N SER A 96 -10.40 8.03 4.78
CA SER A 96 -9.66 9.00 3.97
C SER A 96 -10.49 10.25 3.68
N ASN A 97 -9.92 11.46 3.81
CA ASN A 97 -10.61 12.69 3.39
C ASN A 97 -10.43 12.98 1.88
N MET A 98 -9.34 12.51 1.29
CA MET A 98 -9.06 12.57 -0.15
C MET A 98 -8.27 11.34 -0.60
N TYR A 99 -8.13 11.19 -1.92
CA TYR A 99 -7.30 10.17 -2.55
C TYR A 99 -6.20 10.81 -3.40
N VAL A 100 -4.96 10.35 -3.22
CA VAL A 100 -3.80 10.70 -4.05
C VAL A 100 -3.43 9.48 -4.88
N VAL A 101 -3.51 9.60 -6.20
CA VAL A 101 -3.44 8.48 -7.13
C VAL A 101 -2.33 8.74 -8.13
N GLU A 102 -1.44 7.78 -8.34
CA GLU A 102 -0.41 7.85 -9.36
C GLU A 102 -1.01 7.76 -10.78
N ASP A 103 -0.46 8.54 -11.73
CA ASP A 103 -0.97 8.66 -13.10
C ASP A 103 -0.54 7.49 -14.01
N PHE A 104 -0.92 6.27 -13.66
CA PHE A 104 -0.64 5.09 -14.49
C PHE A 104 -1.86 4.29 -14.92
N CYS A 105 -2.99 4.46 -14.23
CA CYS A 105 -4.21 3.72 -14.49
C CYS A 105 -5.38 4.71 -14.66
N PRO A 106 -5.73 5.08 -15.90
CA PRO A 106 -6.83 6.02 -16.13
C PRO A 106 -8.18 5.47 -15.64
N TYR A 107 -8.33 4.14 -15.60
CA TYR A 107 -9.56 3.49 -15.16
C TYR A 107 -9.82 3.64 -13.66
N ILE A 108 -8.82 3.46 -12.78
CA ILE A 108 -9.04 3.67 -11.34
C ILE A 108 -9.27 5.15 -11.03
N ILE A 109 -8.57 6.06 -11.71
CA ILE A 109 -8.75 7.52 -11.56
C ILE A 109 -10.20 7.89 -11.92
N LYS A 110 -10.68 7.41 -13.07
CA LYS A 110 -12.06 7.62 -13.52
C LYS A 110 -13.05 7.04 -12.52
N SER A 111 -12.90 5.78 -12.15
CA SER A 111 -13.82 5.10 -11.23
C SER A 111 -13.88 5.77 -9.86
N LEU A 112 -12.75 6.19 -9.29
CA LEU A 112 -12.76 6.93 -8.03
C LEU A 112 -13.54 8.25 -8.18
N ARG A 113 -13.27 9.04 -9.22
CA ARG A 113 -13.95 10.32 -9.46
C ARG A 113 -15.46 10.18 -9.68
N GLU A 114 -15.90 9.10 -10.32
CA GLU A 114 -17.32 8.85 -10.58
C GLU A 114 -18.06 8.34 -9.34
N GLU A 115 -17.37 7.63 -8.45
CA GLU A 115 -18.00 6.89 -7.35
C GLU A 115 -17.75 7.49 -5.95
N THR A 116 -17.02 8.60 -5.85
CA THR A 116 -16.84 9.35 -4.60
C THR A 116 -17.03 10.85 -4.79
N GLN A 117 -17.47 11.53 -3.75
CA GLN A 117 -17.46 12.99 -3.66
C GLN A 117 -16.15 13.53 -3.06
N LYS A 118 -15.29 12.65 -2.54
CA LYS A 118 -13.99 13.02 -1.97
C LYS A 118 -13.04 13.47 -3.08
N PRO A 119 -12.19 14.48 -2.85
CA PRO A 119 -11.20 14.90 -3.83
C PRO A 119 -10.29 13.75 -4.28
N VAL A 120 -10.04 13.66 -5.59
CA VAL A 120 -9.12 12.70 -6.21
C VAL A 120 -8.04 13.48 -6.94
N TYR A 121 -6.87 13.61 -6.31
CA TYR A 121 -5.70 14.24 -6.89
C TYR A 121 -4.87 13.21 -7.64
N VAL A 122 -4.58 13.48 -8.90
CA VAL A 122 -3.66 12.67 -9.71
C VAL A 122 -2.26 13.26 -9.50
N TYR A 123 -1.38 12.47 -8.89
CA TYR A 123 -0.05 12.91 -8.50
C TYR A 123 0.81 13.22 -9.73
N ASN A 124 1.17 14.50 -9.89
CA ASN A 124 2.02 14.97 -10.99
C ASN A 124 3.26 15.75 -10.53
N SER A 125 3.23 16.34 -9.33
CA SER A 125 4.27 17.20 -8.78
C SER A 125 4.10 17.38 -7.27
N GLU A 126 5.19 17.73 -6.59
CA GLU A 126 5.19 18.07 -5.16
C GLU A 126 4.40 19.34 -4.87
N ASP A 127 4.59 20.40 -5.66
CA ASP A 127 3.87 21.67 -5.47
C ASP A 127 2.35 21.48 -5.61
N GLY A 128 1.91 20.73 -6.62
CA GLY A 128 0.50 20.40 -6.77
C GLY A 128 -0.03 19.56 -5.60
N LEU A 129 0.76 18.60 -5.09
CA LEU A 129 0.37 17.82 -3.93
C LEU A 129 0.21 18.70 -2.69
N ARG A 130 1.14 19.64 -2.46
CA ARG A 130 1.08 20.59 -1.33
C ARG A 130 -0.19 21.43 -1.37
N MET A 131 -0.51 22.01 -2.53
CA MET A 131 -1.72 22.81 -2.72
C MET A 131 -2.99 22.03 -2.37
N GLU A 132 -3.08 20.78 -2.83
CA GLU A 132 -4.25 19.93 -2.57
C GLU A 132 -4.34 19.50 -1.10
N LEU A 133 -3.22 19.17 -0.46
CA LEU A 133 -3.20 18.83 0.97
C LEU A 133 -3.62 20.03 1.84
N GLU A 134 -3.14 21.24 1.52
CA GLU A 134 -3.51 22.48 2.22
C GLU A 134 -5.00 22.81 2.02
N ALA A 135 -5.52 22.62 0.81
CA ALA A 135 -6.91 22.87 0.48
C ALA A 135 -7.87 21.91 1.21
N VAL A 136 -7.51 20.63 1.34
CA VAL A 136 -8.38 19.60 1.95
C VAL A 136 -8.27 19.57 3.47
N TYR A 137 -7.07 19.68 4.03
CA TYR A 137 -6.84 19.47 5.46
C TYR A 137 -6.66 20.75 6.26
N HIS A 138 -6.44 21.90 5.59
CA HIS A 138 -6.18 23.18 6.24
C HIS A 138 -5.02 23.13 7.24
N ARG A 139 -3.96 22.40 6.88
CA ARG A 139 -2.74 22.24 7.68
C ARG A 139 -1.57 22.89 6.97
N GLU A 140 -0.64 23.40 7.74
CA GLU A 140 0.58 24.00 7.21
C GLU A 140 1.69 22.97 7.02
N TYR A 141 2.52 23.20 6.03
CA TYR A 141 3.72 22.41 5.78
C TYR A 141 4.73 22.58 6.92
N SER A 142 5.23 21.46 7.47
CA SER A 142 6.36 21.47 8.40
C SER A 142 7.61 20.91 7.73
N LYS A 143 8.61 21.79 7.55
CA LYS A 143 9.93 21.39 7.04
C LYS A 143 10.60 20.34 7.93
N GLU A 144 10.53 20.53 9.25
CA GLU A 144 11.09 19.61 10.23
C GLU A 144 10.50 18.21 10.09
N LYS A 145 9.17 18.09 10.01
CA LYS A 145 8.50 16.80 9.79
C LYS A 145 8.84 16.18 8.44
N HIS A 146 9.01 17.01 7.40
CA HIS A 146 9.39 16.51 6.08
C HIS A 146 10.79 15.90 6.09
N GLU A 147 11.77 16.61 6.64
CA GLU A 147 13.16 16.13 6.76
C GLU A 147 13.22 14.86 7.60
N TRP A 148 12.51 14.82 8.74
CA TRP A 148 12.36 13.62 9.55
C TRP A 148 11.76 12.45 8.77
N ALA A 149 10.66 12.67 8.04
CA ALA A 149 10.01 11.61 7.28
C ALA A 149 10.92 11.07 6.17
N ILE A 150 11.65 11.94 5.46
CA ILE A 150 12.65 11.53 4.46
C ILE A 150 13.69 10.60 5.09
N ASP A 151 14.21 10.93 6.27
CA ASP A 151 15.22 10.11 6.93
C ASP A 151 14.65 8.77 7.42
N GLU A 152 13.42 8.74 7.91
CA GLU A 152 12.75 7.49 8.27
C GLU A 152 12.51 6.60 7.03
N PHE A 153 12.13 7.17 5.88
CA PHE A 153 12.00 6.42 4.63
C PHE A 153 13.33 5.84 4.15
N LYS A 154 14.46 6.57 4.26
CA LYS A 154 15.80 6.00 3.95
C LYS A 154 16.12 4.77 4.80
N ARG A 155 15.73 4.78 6.07
CA ARG A 155 15.92 3.65 7.00
C ARG A 155 15.03 2.47 6.63
N ILE A 156 13.77 2.75 6.28
CA ILE A 156 12.82 1.76 5.74
C ILE A 156 13.39 1.13 4.46
N ASP A 157 13.89 1.92 3.51
CA ASP A 157 14.48 1.43 2.26
C ASP A 157 15.70 0.54 2.54
N THR A 158 16.57 0.95 3.47
CA THR A 158 17.71 0.14 3.91
C THR A 158 17.27 -1.23 4.48
N ALA A 159 16.18 -1.26 5.25
CA ALA A 159 15.63 -2.49 5.78
C ALA A 159 15.01 -3.35 4.67
N ILE A 160 14.25 -2.77 3.74
CA ILE A 160 13.69 -3.48 2.57
C ILE A 160 14.81 -4.06 1.69
N ASP A 161 15.90 -3.32 1.46
CA ASP A 161 17.06 -3.81 0.73
C ASP A 161 17.71 -5.02 1.43
N LYS A 162 17.75 -5.01 2.76
CA LYS A 162 18.24 -6.17 3.53
C LYS A 162 17.28 -7.35 3.45
N LEU A 163 15.96 -7.09 3.47
CA LEU A 163 14.91 -8.10 3.30
C LEU A 163 15.05 -8.80 1.93
N HIS A 164 15.26 -8.04 0.86
CA HIS A 164 15.46 -8.58 -0.50
C HIS A 164 16.72 -9.44 -0.62
N ARG A 165 17.77 -9.13 0.14
CA ARG A 165 19.02 -9.88 0.23
C ARG A 165 19.02 -10.97 1.31
N SER A 166 17.90 -11.24 1.97
CA SER A 166 17.83 -12.25 3.04
C SER A 166 17.58 -13.66 2.50
N ASN A 167 17.64 -14.66 3.38
CA ASN A 167 17.25 -16.05 3.09
C ASN A 167 15.73 -16.28 3.01
N LEU A 168 14.89 -15.24 3.13
CA LEU A 168 13.45 -15.38 3.04
C LEU A 168 12.99 -15.74 1.62
N THR A 169 11.84 -16.42 1.55
CA THR A 169 11.15 -16.70 0.30
C THR A 169 10.53 -15.43 -0.28
N GLY A 170 10.29 -15.40 -1.59
CA GLY A 170 9.66 -14.26 -2.27
C GLY A 170 8.27 -13.92 -1.72
N ARG A 171 7.54 -14.94 -1.25
CA ARG A 171 6.28 -14.76 -0.53
C ARG A 171 6.47 -14.03 0.80
N GLU A 172 7.41 -14.48 1.63
CA GLU A 172 7.66 -13.85 2.94
C GLU A 172 8.15 -12.41 2.78
N ILE A 173 9.05 -12.17 1.82
CA ILE A 173 9.49 -10.82 1.45
C ILE A 173 8.29 -9.95 1.08
N PHE A 174 7.43 -10.44 0.18
CA PHE A 174 6.23 -9.71 -0.23
C PHE A 174 5.30 -9.42 0.96
N LEU A 175 5.05 -10.40 1.82
CA LEU A 175 4.17 -10.23 2.99
C LEU A 175 4.70 -9.13 3.92
N VAL A 176 6.00 -9.14 4.24
CA VAL A 176 6.63 -8.13 5.10
C VAL A 176 6.54 -6.76 4.45
N GLU A 177 7.03 -6.62 3.22
CA GLU A 177 7.11 -5.35 2.52
C GLU A 177 5.73 -4.73 2.30
N PHE A 178 4.80 -5.52 1.74
CA PHE A 178 3.46 -5.06 1.38
C PHE A 178 2.63 -4.71 2.63
N PHE A 179 2.58 -5.60 3.62
CA PHE A 179 1.71 -5.37 4.79
C PHE A 179 2.30 -4.37 5.78
N SER A 180 3.61 -4.13 5.78
CA SER A 180 4.22 -3.04 6.57
C SER A 180 3.62 -1.67 6.24
N ARG A 181 3.15 -1.46 5.01
CA ARG A 181 2.52 -0.20 4.56
C ARG A 181 1.23 0.15 5.30
N TYR A 182 0.63 -0.82 6.02
CA TYR A 182 -0.55 -0.60 6.85
C TYR A 182 -0.20 -0.19 8.29
N LEU A 183 1.09 -0.20 8.67
CA LEU A 183 1.56 0.54 9.84
C LEU A 183 1.62 2.02 9.42
N ILE A 184 0.53 2.73 9.63
CA ILE A 184 0.39 4.13 9.18
C ILE A 184 1.23 5.10 10.01
N ASP A 185 1.62 4.72 11.22
CA ASP A 185 2.63 5.45 11.98
C ASP A 185 4.02 5.11 11.42
N LEU A 186 4.72 6.13 10.92
CA LEU A 186 5.98 5.94 10.20
C LEU A 186 7.09 5.38 11.09
N GLU A 187 7.14 5.83 12.35
CA GLU A 187 8.12 5.33 13.32
C GLU A 187 7.85 3.86 13.66
N GLU A 188 6.57 3.50 13.91
CA GLU A 188 6.16 2.11 14.14
C GLU A 188 6.50 1.21 12.94
N ARG A 189 6.26 1.70 11.72
CA ARG A 189 6.62 0.98 10.48
C ARG A 189 8.11 0.76 10.36
N ARG A 190 8.92 1.79 10.63
CA ARG A 190 10.38 1.68 10.62
C ARG A 190 10.86 0.67 11.64
N GLU A 191 10.40 0.77 12.89
CA GLU A 191 10.77 -0.18 13.95
C GLU A 191 10.43 -1.62 13.55
N PHE A 192 9.28 -1.83 12.90
CA PHE A 192 8.90 -3.14 12.34
C PHE A 192 9.89 -3.70 11.35
N LEU A 193 10.26 -2.91 10.36
CA LEU A 193 11.17 -3.39 9.36
C LEU A 193 12.56 -3.62 9.93
N GLU A 194 13.08 -2.70 10.76
CA GLU A 194 14.40 -2.85 11.39
C GLU A 194 14.49 -4.07 12.32
N GLU A 195 13.49 -4.30 13.17
CA GLU A 195 13.42 -5.50 14.02
C GLU A 195 13.33 -6.77 13.17
N THR A 196 12.43 -6.78 12.17
CA THR A 196 12.24 -7.95 11.29
C THR A 196 13.54 -8.35 10.61
N VAL A 197 14.32 -7.39 10.10
CA VAL A 197 15.56 -7.69 9.39
C VAL A 197 16.76 -7.88 10.31
N SER A 198 16.68 -7.52 11.59
CA SER A 198 17.79 -7.69 12.55
C SER A 198 18.14 -9.16 12.77
N GLU A 199 17.15 -10.05 12.70
CA GLU A 199 17.28 -11.49 12.91
C GLU A 199 17.58 -12.26 11.60
N LEU A 200 17.49 -11.61 10.45
CA LEU A 200 17.67 -12.26 9.15
C LEU A 200 19.15 -12.43 8.79
N THR A 201 19.46 -13.61 8.27
CA THR A 201 20.73 -13.87 7.58
C THR A 201 20.66 -13.34 6.16
N VAL A 202 21.69 -12.58 5.77
CA VAL A 202 21.87 -12.17 4.38
C VAL A 202 22.32 -13.38 3.57
N ASP A 203 21.61 -13.65 2.49
CA ASP A 203 21.85 -14.73 1.54
C ASP A 203 22.13 -14.09 0.18
N GLU A 204 23.37 -14.25 -0.31
CA GLU A 204 23.82 -13.72 -1.61
C GLU A 204 23.25 -14.48 -2.81
N ILE A 205 22.40 -15.49 -2.57
CA ILE A 205 21.74 -16.21 -3.64
C ILE A 205 20.81 -15.28 -4.43
N GLU A 206 21.03 -15.27 -5.74
CA GLU A 206 20.28 -14.50 -6.71
C GLU A 206 18.78 -14.84 -6.65
N LYS A 207 17.95 -13.81 -6.53
CA LYS A 207 16.49 -13.92 -6.60
C LYS A 207 16.01 -13.40 -7.95
N GLN A 208 15.09 -14.12 -8.57
CA GLN A 208 14.47 -13.69 -9.81
C GLN A 208 13.61 -12.44 -9.57
N VAL A 209 13.90 -11.34 -10.26
CA VAL A 209 13.02 -10.17 -10.26
C VAL A 209 11.80 -10.46 -11.13
N VAL A 210 10.62 -10.25 -10.56
CA VAL A 210 9.33 -10.55 -11.18
C VAL A 210 8.51 -9.26 -11.28
N PRO A 211 8.47 -8.60 -12.45
CA PRO A 211 7.70 -7.40 -12.64
C PRO A 211 6.21 -7.71 -12.64
N ALA A 212 5.45 -7.00 -11.81
CA ALA A 212 4.02 -7.21 -11.69
C ALA A 212 3.31 -5.89 -11.33
N LEU A 213 2.00 -5.84 -11.53
CA LEU A 213 1.21 -4.64 -11.24
C LEU A 213 0.03 -4.98 -10.35
N CYS A 214 -0.22 -4.15 -9.33
CA CYS A 214 -1.37 -4.31 -8.44
C CYS A 214 -1.43 -5.70 -7.77
N VAL A 215 -0.28 -6.15 -7.25
CA VAL A 215 -0.03 -7.52 -6.78
C VAL A 215 -0.79 -7.93 -5.51
N GLY A 216 -1.29 -6.96 -4.74
CA GLY A 216 -1.90 -7.17 -3.43
C GLY A 216 -2.93 -8.30 -3.36
N GLY A 217 -3.87 -8.36 -4.30
CA GLY A 217 -4.89 -9.42 -4.33
C GLY A 217 -4.52 -10.68 -5.13
N ILE A 218 -3.38 -10.70 -5.84
CA ILE A 218 -2.97 -11.84 -6.70
C ILE A 218 -1.66 -12.49 -6.28
N PHE A 219 -0.98 -12.00 -5.23
CA PHE A 219 0.35 -12.50 -4.86
C PHE A 219 0.37 -14.01 -4.60
N ARG A 220 -0.71 -14.58 -4.03
CA ARG A 220 -0.82 -16.04 -3.79
C ARG A 220 -0.89 -16.83 -5.10
N ALA A 221 -1.53 -16.28 -6.12
CA ALA A 221 -1.59 -16.90 -7.44
C ALA A 221 -0.24 -16.81 -8.14
N ILE A 222 0.46 -15.69 -7.99
CA ILE A 222 1.84 -15.54 -8.48
C ILE A 222 2.76 -16.53 -7.76
N ASP A 223 2.76 -16.58 -6.43
CA ASP A 223 3.55 -17.53 -5.61
C ASP A 223 3.35 -18.97 -6.07
N LYS A 224 2.10 -19.40 -6.28
CA LYS A 224 1.79 -20.74 -6.80
C LYS A 224 2.25 -20.96 -8.24
N TYR A 225 2.25 -19.92 -9.06
CA TYR A 225 2.73 -19.98 -10.45
C TYR A 225 4.26 -20.02 -10.51
N MET A 226 4.93 -19.34 -9.57
CA MET A 226 6.37 -19.37 -9.46
C MET A 226 6.81 -20.79 -9.06
N ASN A 227 7.53 -21.46 -9.95
CA ASN A 227 8.13 -22.77 -9.67
C ASN A 227 9.40 -22.65 -8.79
N THR A 228 9.50 -21.59 -7.99
CA THR A 228 10.64 -21.26 -7.14
C THR A 228 10.18 -20.40 -5.98
N THR A 229 10.85 -20.52 -4.85
CA THR A 229 10.67 -19.61 -3.70
C THR A 229 11.60 -18.40 -3.76
N ARG A 230 12.53 -18.34 -4.73
CA ARG A 230 13.57 -17.31 -4.84
C ARG A 230 13.21 -16.27 -5.88
N TYR A 231 12.27 -15.40 -5.53
CA TYR A 231 11.86 -14.29 -6.38
C TYR A 231 11.62 -13.03 -5.55
N ILE A 232 11.58 -11.88 -6.22
CA ILE A 232 11.16 -10.60 -5.65
C ILE A 232 10.10 -10.03 -6.58
N LEU A 233 8.95 -9.66 -6.03
CA LEU A 233 7.92 -8.94 -6.79
C LEU A 233 8.28 -7.47 -6.81
N THR A 234 8.35 -6.89 -7.99
CA THR A 234 8.58 -5.44 -8.16
C THR A 234 7.40 -4.84 -8.90
N GLU A 235 6.93 -3.68 -8.44
CA GLU A 235 5.91 -2.96 -9.19
C GLU A 235 6.50 -2.44 -10.51
N ASP A 236 5.92 -2.86 -11.64
CA ASP A 236 6.29 -2.39 -12.97
C ASP A 236 5.04 -1.90 -13.70
N VAL A 237 4.98 -0.60 -13.93
CA VAL A 237 3.91 0.04 -14.67
C VAL A 237 4.13 -0.08 -16.19
N GLY A 238 5.38 -0.15 -16.67
CA GLY A 238 5.70 -0.17 -18.10
C GLY A 238 5.43 -1.53 -18.73
N SER A 239 5.98 -2.59 -18.14
CA SER A 239 6.00 -3.94 -18.69
C SER A 239 5.75 -5.04 -17.66
N PRO A 240 4.63 -4.99 -16.90
CA PRO A 240 4.36 -6.02 -15.91
C PRO A 240 4.16 -7.37 -16.58
N LYS A 241 4.79 -8.41 -16.03
CA LYS A 241 4.53 -9.80 -16.41
C LYS A 241 3.19 -10.27 -15.86
N PHE A 242 2.93 -9.97 -14.59
CA PHE A 242 1.70 -10.37 -13.89
C PHE A 242 0.79 -9.18 -13.57
N ALA A 243 -0.51 -9.36 -13.74
CA ALA A 243 -1.51 -8.38 -13.35
C ALA A 243 -2.83 -9.06 -12.91
N CYS A 244 -3.75 -8.29 -12.35
CA CYS A 244 -5.09 -8.78 -12.03
C CYS A 244 -5.93 -8.99 -13.29
N ARG A 245 -6.93 -9.87 -13.22
CA ARG A 245 -7.86 -10.11 -14.33
C ARG A 245 -8.58 -8.82 -14.71
N GLY A 246 -8.74 -8.62 -16.02
CA GLY A 246 -9.34 -7.41 -16.58
C GLY A 246 -8.39 -6.21 -16.62
N CYS A 247 -7.15 -6.32 -16.10
CA CYS A 247 -6.16 -5.27 -16.28
C CYS A 247 -5.84 -5.09 -17.77
N PHE A 248 -5.64 -3.85 -18.20
CA PHE A 248 -5.24 -3.51 -19.57
C PHE A 248 -3.74 -3.74 -19.83
N LYS A 249 -2.95 -3.94 -18.77
CA LYS A 249 -1.54 -4.36 -18.80
C LYS A 249 -1.41 -5.82 -18.32
N GLY A 250 -0.20 -6.36 -18.34
CA GLY A 250 0.11 -7.70 -17.85
C GLY A 250 0.00 -8.77 -18.93
N GLU A 251 1.02 -9.62 -19.04
CA GLU A 251 1.01 -10.79 -19.92
C GLU A 251 0.14 -11.92 -19.35
N ILE A 252 0.33 -12.21 -18.05
CA ILE A 252 -0.37 -13.25 -17.31
C ILE A 252 -1.30 -12.60 -16.29
N LYS A 253 -2.56 -13.05 -16.26
CA LYS A 253 -3.62 -12.44 -15.46
C LYS A 253 -4.25 -13.43 -14.51
N PHE A 254 -4.35 -13.04 -13.24
CA PHE A 254 -4.96 -13.87 -12.19
C PHE A 254 -6.22 -13.24 -11.62
N ASN A 255 -7.15 -14.08 -11.20
CA ASN A 255 -8.28 -13.65 -10.38
C ASN A 255 -7.82 -13.35 -8.95
N TYR A 256 -8.57 -12.51 -8.25
CA TYR A 256 -8.55 -12.44 -6.79
C TYR A 256 -9.21 -13.67 -6.15
#